data_AF-A0A7S1UZ37-F1
#
_entry.id   AF-A0A7S1UZ37-F1
#
_cell.length_a   1.000
_cell.length_b   1.000
_cell.length_c   1.000
_cell.angle_alpha   90.00
_cell.angle_beta   90.00
_cell.angle_gamma   90.00
#
_symmetry.space_group_name_H-M   'P 1'
#
loop_
_entity.id
_entity.type
_entity.pdbx_description
1 polymer ?
#
loop_
_entity_poly.entity_id
_entity_poly.type
_entity_poly.pdbx_seq_one_letter_code
_entity_poly.pdbx_strand_id
1 'polypeptide(L)'
;TAARMVGLYYNSVPLICEQSIYMGNAGTVDFLKQQPIDHEIETLFVPSPKEDRFGGWYDFFTNTTTSANAKCVAPGSKQKEIAFPTTRSIGVIMMLEAENVTLPLTPFYSVQSTISSTLKQLGLNEISVALSAWKSDNREGDEMIFILREGYVAVRTWPHDKYCAIDIQLWNDSSKQETIKKALLSTLGSNEASSYRVVTGGVFGIKQSAMDPANVGPRVTAQCSTEEPQDEASDPIAQSDMDVLYAESASLIQ
;
A
#
# COMPACT_ATOMS: atom_id res chain seq x y z
N THR A 1 9.52 5.78 -14.89
CA THR A 1 9.07 7.09 -14.40
C THR A 1 9.08 7.05 -12.90
N ALA A 2 9.63 8.07 -12.24
CA ALA A 2 9.78 8.05 -10.78
C ALA A 2 8.41 8.06 -10.08
N ALA A 3 8.20 7.18 -9.11
CA ALA A 3 7.00 7.25 -8.27
C ALA A 3 7.11 8.51 -7.40
N ARG A 4 6.13 9.41 -7.53
CA ARG A 4 6.01 10.59 -6.67
C ARG A 4 5.12 10.19 -5.50
N MET A 5 5.70 10.18 -4.31
CA MET A 5 5.07 9.67 -3.11
C MET A 5 4.78 10.79 -2.15
N VAL A 6 3.64 10.68 -1.46
CA VAL A 6 3.35 11.51 -0.29
C VAL A 6 3.24 10.61 0.93
N GLY A 7 3.74 11.09 2.07
CA GLY A 7 3.50 10.47 3.37
C GLY A 7 2.28 11.10 4.03
N LEU A 8 1.36 10.27 4.55
CA LEU A 8 0.35 10.71 5.50
C LEU A 8 0.83 10.40 6.92
N TYR A 9 0.95 11.43 7.75
CA TYR A 9 1.24 11.28 9.16
C TYR A 9 -0.01 10.79 9.91
N TYR A 10 0.09 9.63 10.57
CA TYR A 10 -1.03 9.02 11.27
C TYR A 10 -0.88 9.18 12.79
N ASN A 11 -1.70 10.07 13.37
CA ASN A 11 -1.71 10.32 14.81
C ASN A 11 -2.45 9.20 15.57
N SER A 12 -2.12 9.03 16.86
CA SER A 12 -2.90 8.20 17.82
C SER A 12 -2.79 6.68 17.66
N VAL A 13 -1.72 6.18 17.05
CA VAL A 13 -1.29 4.78 17.14
C VAL A 13 -0.28 4.61 18.28
N PRO A 14 -0.24 3.44 18.96
CA PRO A 14 0.68 3.22 20.07
C PRO A 14 2.13 3.56 19.70
N LEU A 15 2.69 4.53 20.43
CA LEU A 15 4.00 5.16 20.27
C LEU A 15 5.16 4.19 20.45
N ILE A 16 5.39 3.32 19.46
CA ILE A 16 6.66 2.56 19.36
C ILE A 16 7.42 2.95 18.09
N CYS A 17 6.75 3.41 17.03
CA CYS A 17 7.36 3.93 15.80
C CYS A 17 6.49 5.01 15.17
N GLU A 18 7.13 5.94 14.44
CA GLU A 18 6.44 6.79 13.45
C GLU A 18 5.72 5.91 12.43
N GLN A 19 4.44 6.17 12.18
CA GLN A 19 3.66 5.49 11.15
C GLN A 19 3.31 6.48 10.04
N SER A 20 3.89 6.25 8.88
CA SER A 20 3.62 7.00 7.65
C SER A 20 2.97 6.08 6.62
N ILE A 21 1.89 6.55 6.00
CA ILE A 21 1.29 5.88 4.84
C ILE A 21 1.86 6.52 3.60
N TYR A 22 2.64 5.78 2.82
CA TYR A 22 3.14 6.25 1.54
C TYR A 22 2.16 5.95 0.42
N MET A 23 1.62 6.99 -0.19
CA MET A 23 0.78 6.86 -1.38
C MET A 23 1.61 7.19 -2.62
N GLY A 24 1.64 6.29 -3.59
CA GLY A 24 2.40 6.47 -4.82
C GLY A 24 1.70 5.81 -6.01
N ASN A 25 1.91 6.37 -7.19
CA ASN A 25 1.41 5.85 -8.46
C ASN A 25 2.59 5.61 -9.40
N ALA A 26 2.46 4.62 -10.30
CA ALA A 26 3.42 4.28 -11.35
C ALA A 26 3.53 5.35 -12.48
N GLY A 27 3.45 6.64 -12.13
CA GLY A 27 3.82 7.76 -12.98
C GLY A 27 2.68 8.53 -13.66
N THR A 28 1.42 8.19 -13.45
CA THR A 28 0.28 8.93 -14.08
C THR A 28 -0.26 10.05 -13.20
N VAL A 29 -0.14 9.93 -11.88
CA VAL A 29 -0.61 10.95 -10.92
C VAL A 29 0.57 11.44 -10.10
N ASP A 30 0.70 12.76 -10.04
CA ASP A 30 1.65 13.45 -9.16
C ASP A 30 0.93 13.93 -7.90
N PHE A 31 0.93 13.12 -6.85
CA PHE A 31 0.30 13.46 -5.58
C PHE A 31 0.91 14.71 -4.90
N LEU A 32 2.11 15.14 -5.29
CA LEU A 32 2.74 16.34 -4.72
C LEU A 32 2.19 17.64 -5.32
N LYS A 33 1.68 17.58 -6.56
CA LYS A 33 1.14 18.75 -7.28
C LYS A 33 -0.37 18.83 -7.29
N GLN A 34 -1.04 17.73 -6.96
CA GLN A 34 -2.50 17.70 -6.88
C GLN A 34 -2.96 18.35 -5.59
N GLN A 35 -3.96 19.23 -5.70
CA GLN A 35 -4.68 19.73 -4.53
C GLN A 35 -5.56 18.59 -3.99
N PRO A 36 -5.40 18.19 -2.72
CA PRO A 36 -6.26 17.16 -2.15
C PRO A 36 -7.71 17.67 -2.10
N ILE A 37 -8.65 16.80 -2.46
CA ILE A 37 -10.09 17.09 -2.44
C ILE A 37 -10.69 16.39 -1.24
N ASP A 38 -11.38 17.16 -0.38
CA ASP A 38 -12.17 16.59 0.69
C ASP A 38 -13.51 16.10 0.13
N HIS A 39 -13.73 14.80 0.21
CA HIS A 39 -14.98 14.17 -0.23
C HIS A 39 -16.06 14.13 0.87
N GLU A 40 -15.82 14.77 2.02
CA GLU A 40 -16.71 14.84 3.18
C GLU A 40 -17.14 13.46 3.70
N ILE A 41 -16.34 12.43 3.44
CA ILE A 41 -16.60 11.08 3.93
C ILE A 41 -16.35 11.09 5.44
N GLU A 42 -17.38 10.74 6.20
CA GLU A 42 -17.30 10.52 7.65
C GLU A 42 -16.34 9.36 7.91
N THR A 43 -15.07 9.69 8.09
CA THR A 43 -14.03 8.73 8.45
C THR A 43 -13.83 8.79 9.95
N LEU A 44 -13.67 7.63 10.60
CA LEU A 44 -13.20 7.50 11.99
C LEU A 44 -11.70 7.85 12.07
N PHE A 45 -11.28 8.93 11.41
CA PHE A 45 -9.94 9.47 11.49
C PHE A 45 -9.87 10.28 12.78
N VAL A 46 -8.94 9.95 13.67
CA VAL A 46 -8.65 10.82 14.82
C VAL A 46 -7.92 12.04 14.26
N PRO A 47 -8.56 13.22 14.20
CA PRO A 47 -7.95 14.38 13.59
C PRO A 47 -6.67 14.76 14.33
N SER A 48 -5.69 15.27 13.58
CA SER A 48 -4.59 16.00 14.18
C SER A 48 -5.17 17.17 15.00
N PRO A 49 -4.59 17.54 16.16
CA PRO A 49 -5.06 18.68 16.95
C PRO A 49 -5.00 20.04 16.21
N LYS A 50 -4.43 20.09 14.99
CA LYS A 50 -4.35 21.27 14.13
C LYS A 50 -5.35 21.13 12.99
N GLU A 51 -6.15 22.17 12.80
CA GLU A 51 -7.45 22.24 12.10
C GLU A 51 -7.49 21.91 10.58
N ASP A 52 -6.39 21.47 9.98
CA ASP A 52 -6.38 21.07 8.57
C ASP A 52 -6.50 19.55 8.42
N ARG A 53 -7.57 19.09 7.74
CA ARG A 53 -7.81 17.68 7.41
C ARG A 53 -6.68 17.08 6.58
N PHE A 54 -5.90 17.91 5.88
CA PHE A 54 -4.72 17.50 5.12
C PHE A 54 -3.40 17.89 5.79
N GLY A 55 -3.40 18.34 7.05
CA GLY A 55 -2.17 18.73 7.75
C GLY A 55 -1.16 17.59 7.94
N GLY A 56 -1.59 16.33 7.76
CA GLY A 56 -0.71 15.15 7.73
C GLY A 56 -0.15 14.82 6.34
N TRP A 57 -0.60 15.50 5.27
CA TRP A 57 -0.12 15.34 3.89
C TRP A 57 1.26 15.99 3.75
N TYR A 58 2.30 15.17 3.92
CA TYR A 58 3.67 15.66 3.95
C TYR A 58 4.54 14.98 2.90
N ASP A 59 5.40 15.78 2.28
CA ASP A 59 6.46 15.26 1.43
C ASP A 59 7.77 15.24 2.21
N PHE A 60 8.07 14.09 2.82
CA PHE A 60 9.35 13.85 3.51
C PHE A 60 10.55 13.90 2.55
N PHE A 61 10.33 13.92 1.24
CA PHE A 61 11.36 13.99 0.21
C PHE A 61 11.51 15.39 -0.42
N THR A 62 10.82 16.41 0.12
CA THR A 62 10.99 17.82 -0.31
C THR A 62 12.41 18.35 -0.18
N ASN A 63 13.25 17.71 0.65
CA ASN A 63 14.66 18.04 0.74
C ASN A 63 15.53 17.22 -0.22
N THR A 64 15.02 16.92 -1.43
CA THR A 64 15.90 16.92 -2.60
C THR A 64 16.28 18.37 -2.90
N THR A 65 17.06 18.99 -2.00
CA THR A 65 18.21 19.72 -2.52
C THR A 65 18.85 18.75 -3.49
N THR A 66 18.97 19.21 -4.74
CA THR A 66 19.82 18.66 -5.78
C THR A 66 21.17 18.36 -5.16
N SER A 67 21.27 17.20 -4.48
CA SER A 67 22.52 16.74 -3.94
C SER A 67 23.31 16.47 -5.20
N ALA A 68 24.26 17.34 -5.52
CA ALA A 68 25.20 17.18 -6.62
C ALA A 68 25.93 15.80 -6.58
N ASN A 69 25.74 15.05 -5.48
CA ASN A 69 26.25 13.72 -5.21
C ASN A 69 25.21 12.59 -5.21
N ALA A 70 23.94 12.83 -5.57
CA ALA A 70 22.99 11.74 -5.77
C ALA A 70 23.50 10.90 -6.95
N LYS A 71 24.08 9.73 -6.65
CA LYS A 71 24.64 8.82 -7.66
C LYS A 71 23.52 8.36 -8.59
N CYS A 72 23.36 9.08 -9.69
CA CYS A 72 22.41 8.79 -10.74
C CYS A 72 22.67 7.38 -11.25
N VAL A 73 21.62 6.56 -11.25
CA VAL A 73 21.69 5.23 -11.83
C VAL A 73 21.17 5.33 -13.25
N ALA A 74 22.04 5.04 -14.23
CA ALA A 74 21.75 5.23 -15.64
C ALA A 74 20.47 4.49 -16.05
N PRO A 75 19.62 5.07 -16.93
CA PRO A 75 18.43 4.40 -17.44
C PRO A 75 18.81 3.04 -18.05
N GLY A 76 18.23 1.95 -17.55
CA GLY A 76 18.51 0.59 -17.99
C GLY A 76 19.52 -0.19 -17.13
N SER A 77 20.19 0.46 -16.18
CA SER A 77 20.99 -0.28 -15.21
C SER A 77 20.09 -0.94 -14.18
N LYS A 78 20.10 -2.28 -14.16
CA LYS A 78 19.49 -3.07 -13.09
C LYS A 78 20.29 -2.73 -11.83
N GLN A 79 19.76 -1.86 -10.95
CA GLN A 79 20.26 -1.84 -9.59
C GLN A 79 20.14 -3.28 -9.08
N LYS A 80 21.27 -3.95 -8.87
CA LYS A 80 21.32 -5.03 -7.92
C LYS A 80 21.08 -4.35 -6.58
N GLU A 81 19.81 -4.22 -6.20
CA GLU A 81 19.47 -3.96 -4.82
C GLU A 81 20.25 -4.98 -4.00
N ILE A 82 21.03 -4.48 -3.05
CA ILE A 82 21.62 -5.32 -2.04
C ILE A 82 20.40 -5.89 -1.32
N ALA A 83 20.07 -7.15 -1.63
CA ALA A 83 19.10 -7.90 -0.87
C ALA A 83 19.66 -7.92 0.55
N PHE A 84 19.21 -6.99 1.39
CA PHE A 84 19.43 -7.12 2.81
C PHE A 84 18.81 -8.47 3.15
N PRO A 85 19.55 -9.41 3.75
CA PRO A 85 18.97 -10.64 4.23
C PRO A 85 17.97 -10.24 5.31
N THR A 86 16.73 -10.00 4.92
CA THR A 86 15.66 -9.68 5.84
C THR A 86 15.35 -10.97 6.55
N THR A 87 15.88 -11.12 7.77
CA THR A 87 15.38 -12.12 8.73
C THR A 87 13.92 -11.84 9.11
N ARG A 88 13.38 -10.69 8.68
CA ARG A 88 12.00 -10.26 8.84
C ARG A 88 11.16 -10.79 7.68
N SER A 89 10.07 -11.47 8.03
CA SER A 89 9.05 -11.84 7.07
C SER A 89 8.26 -10.59 6.66
N ILE A 90 8.06 -10.40 5.37
CA ILE A 90 7.33 -9.29 4.76
C ILE A 90 6.09 -9.88 4.09
N GLY A 91 4.93 -9.30 4.36
CA GLY A 91 3.68 -9.60 3.69
C GLY A 91 3.24 -8.44 2.81
N VAL A 92 2.32 -8.71 1.90
CA VAL A 92 1.62 -7.64 1.17
C VAL A 92 0.14 -8.00 1.14
N ILE A 93 -0.72 -7.05 1.52
CA ILE A 93 -2.16 -7.11 1.28
C ILE A 93 -2.48 -6.33 0.01
N MET A 94 -3.29 -6.91 -0.85
CA MET A 94 -3.94 -6.20 -1.94
C MET A 94 -5.44 -6.14 -1.65
N MET A 95 -5.98 -4.94 -1.51
CA MET A 95 -7.43 -4.71 -1.49
C MET A 95 -7.87 -4.49 -2.93
N LEU A 96 -8.84 -5.26 -3.39
CA LEU A 96 -9.35 -5.27 -4.76
C LEU A 96 -10.86 -5.06 -4.71
N GLU A 97 -11.30 -3.99 -5.35
CA GLU A 97 -12.71 -3.65 -5.48
C GLU A 97 -13.14 -3.95 -6.92
N ALA A 98 -14.06 -4.90 -7.09
CA ALA A 98 -14.57 -5.32 -8.39
C ALA A 98 -16.02 -4.85 -8.56
N GLU A 99 -16.24 -4.05 -9.59
CA GLU A 99 -17.54 -3.48 -9.95
C GLU A 99 -18.11 -4.17 -11.20
N ASN A 100 -19.41 -4.01 -11.45
CA ASN A 100 -20.10 -4.60 -12.60
C ASN A 100 -19.85 -6.12 -12.76
N VAL A 101 -19.83 -6.84 -11.64
CA VAL A 101 -19.66 -8.30 -11.58
C VAL A 101 -20.81 -8.99 -12.32
N THR A 102 -20.47 -9.91 -13.23
CA THR A 102 -21.46 -10.66 -14.03
C THR A 102 -21.69 -12.07 -13.51
N LEU A 103 -20.77 -12.61 -12.71
CA LEU A 103 -20.98 -13.86 -11.98
C LEU A 103 -22.17 -13.69 -11.01
N PRO A 104 -23.17 -14.61 -11.03
CA PRO A 104 -24.21 -14.61 -10.03
C PRO A 104 -23.63 -14.75 -8.62
N LEU A 105 -23.82 -13.74 -7.78
CA LEU A 105 -23.31 -13.70 -6.40
C LEU A 105 -24.19 -14.49 -5.42
N THR A 106 -25.29 -15.06 -5.90
CA THR A 106 -26.18 -15.96 -5.16
C THR A 106 -26.51 -17.20 -6.02
N PRO A 107 -26.60 -18.41 -5.43
CA PRO A 107 -26.33 -18.73 -4.04
C PRO A 107 -24.83 -18.72 -3.74
N PHE A 108 -24.51 -18.32 -2.52
CA PHE A 108 -23.16 -18.13 -2.02
C PHE A 108 -22.20 -19.32 -2.19
N TYR A 109 -22.67 -20.56 -2.02
CA TYR A 109 -21.85 -21.77 -2.22
C TYR A 109 -21.30 -21.90 -3.65
N SER A 110 -22.03 -21.40 -4.65
CA SER A 110 -21.57 -21.38 -6.03
C SER A 110 -20.41 -20.40 -6.20
N VAL A 111 -20.46 -19.23 -5.55
CA VAL A 111 -19.37 -18.26 -5.55
C VAL A 111 -18.13 -18.85 -4.87
N GLN A 112 -18.32 -19.44 -3.69
CA GLN A 112 -17.26 -20.09 -2.93
C GLN A 112 -16.52 -21.14 -3.76
N SER A 113 -17.25 -22.08 -4.37
CA SER A 113 -16.66 -23.16 -5.17
C SER A 113 -15.92 -22.64 -6.40
N THR A 114 -16.44 -21.59 -7.03
CA THR A 114 -15.80 -20.95 -8.18
C THR A 114 -14.49 -20.30 -7.78
N ILE A 115 -14.48 -19.50 -6.71
CA ILE A 115 -13.27 -18.83 -6.21
C ILE A 115 -12.23 -19.84 -5.72
N SER A 116 -12.64 -20.85 -4.93
CA SER A 116 -11.77 -21.94 -4.48
C SER A 116 -11.09 -22.64 -5.66
N SER A 117 -11.86 -22.93 -6.72
CA SER A 117 -11.34 -23.56 -7.94
C SER A 117 -10.30 -22.67 -8.63
N THR A 118 -10.55 -21.37 -8.75
CA THR A 118 -9.60 -20.40 -9.32
C THR A 118 -8.31 -20.32 -8.50
N LEU A 119 -8.40 -20.21 -7.16
CA LEU A 119 -7.23 -20.15 -6.29
C LEU A 119 -6.39 -21.43 -6.39
N LYS A 120 -7.04 -22.59 -6.45
CA LYS A 120 -6.38 -23.89 -6.63
C LYS A 120 -5.68 -24.00 -7.98
N GLN A 121 -6.28 -23.51 -9.06
CA GLN A 121 -5.64 -23.48 -10.40
C GLN A 121 -4.38 -22.62 -10.43
N LEU A 122 -4.30 -21.59 -9.59
CA LEU A 122 -3.11 -20.76 -9.40
C LEU A 122 -2.05 -21.39 -8.49
N GLY A 123 -2.28 -22.62 -8.01
CA GLY A 123 -1.37 -23.35 -7.14
C GLY A 123 -1.34 -22.83 -5.70
N LEU A 124 -2.40 -22.13 -5.25
CA LEU A 124 -2.58 -21.76 -3.85
C LEU A 124 -3.15 -22.94 -3.07
N ASN A 125 -2.59 -23.20 -1.89
CA ASN A 125 -2.95 -24.37 -1.10
C ASN A 125 -3.99 -23.98 -0.04
N GLU A 126 -5.27 -24.17 -0.37
CA GLU A 126 -6.38 -23.97 0.56
C GLU A 126 -6.31 -24.93 1.74
N ILE A 127 -6.33 -24.37 2.96
CA ILE A 127 -6.35 -25.09 4.24
C ILE A 127 -7.80 -25.23 4.72
N SER A 128 -8.55 -24.14 4.66
CA SER A 128 -9.94 -24.09 5.09
C SER A 128 -10.65 -22.86 4.52
N VAL A 129 -11.99 -22.89 4.51
CA VAL A 129 -12.81 -21.72 4.17
C VAL A 129 -13.76 -21.43 5.32
N ALA A 130 -13.74 -20.19 5.82
CA ALA A 130 -14.72 -19.70 6.77
C ALA A 130 -15.80 -18.92 6.01
N LEU A 131 -17.06 -19.13 6.42
CA LEU A 131 -18.23 -18.59 5.76
C LEU A 131 -19.06 -17.83 6.78
N SER A 132 -19.44 -16.60 6.45
CA SER A 132 -20.33 -15.79 7.27
C SER A 132 -21.34 -15.10 6.35
N ALA A 133 -22.63 -15.37 6.57
CA ALA A 133 -23.68 -14.59 5.95
C ALA A 133 -24.01 -13.42 6.89
N TRP A 134 -23.86 -12.19 6.41
CA TRP A 134 -24.28 -11.01 7.14
C TRP A 134 -25.60 -10.51 6.59
N LYS A 135 -26.60 -10.43 7.46
CA LYS A 135 -27.88 -9.79 7.15
C LYS A 135 -28.01 -8.58 8.06
N SER A 136 -27.90 -7.38 7.48
CA SER A 136 -28.45 -6.19 8.13
C SER A 136 -29.78 -5.82 7.52
N ASP A 137 -30.57 -5.04 8.26
CA ASP A 137 -31.92 -4.60 7.86
C ASP A 137 -31.97 -3.91 6.48
N ASN A 138 -30.82 -3.49 5.92
CA ASN A 138 -30.72 -2.80 4.63
C ASN A 138 -29.64 -3.33 3.68
N ARG A 139 -28.86 -4.37 4.03
CA ARG A 139 -27.82 -4.93 3.13
C ARG A 139 -27.73 -6.45 3.29
N GLU A 140 -27.93 -7.15 2.17
CA GLU A 140 -27.62 -8.58 2.04
C GLU A 140 -26.24 -8.73 1.40
N GLY A 141 -25.36 -9.46 2.07
CA GLY A 141 -24.04 -9.74 1.56
C GLY A 141 -23.41 -10.89 2.33
N ASP A 142 -22.53 -11.61 1.64
CA ASP A 142 -21.86 -12.75 2.21
C ASP A 142 -20.35 -12.51 2.28
N GLU A 143 -19.72 -13.12 3.27
CA GLU A 143 -18.28 -13.05 3.52
C GLU A 143 -17.68 -14.46 3.49
N MET A 144 -16.62 -14.62 2.69
CA MET A 144 -15.80 -15.82 2.60
C MET A 144 -14.37 -15.49 2.97
N ILE A 145 -13.75 -16.30 3.81
CA ILE A 145 -12.31 -16.20 4.07
C ILE A 145 -11.67 -17.54 3.71
N PHE A 146 -10.91 -17.55 2.63
CA PHE A 146 -10.08 -18.66 2.18
C PHE A 146 -8.73 -18.58 2.90
N ILE A 147 -8.50 -19.48 3.86
CA ILE A 147 -7.22 -19.60 4.55
C ILE A 147 -6.31 -20.46 3.69
N LEU A 148 -5.18 -19.90 3.27
CA LEU A 148 -4.21 -20.53 2.38
C LEU A 148 -2.88 -20.74 3.12
N ARG A 149 -2.06 -21.68 2.65
CA ARG A 149 -0.69 -21.83 3.18
C ARG A 149 0.16 -20.57 2.93
N GLU A 150 -0.09 -19.89 1.83
CA GLU A 150 0.66 -18.71 1.38
C GLU A 150 0.13 -17.40 1.97
N GLY A 151 -1.08 -17.39 2.55
CA GLY A 151 -1.86 -16.17 2.67
C GLY A 151 -3.28 -16.37 3.17
N TYR A 152 -4.11 -15.37 2.93
CA TYR A 152 -5.56 -15.53 2.91
C TYR A 152 -6.15 -14.73 1.76
N VAL A 153 -7.34 -15.13 1.33
CA VAL A 153 -8.21 -14.33 0.46
C VAL A 153 -9.54 -14.14 1.17
N ALA A 154 -9.90 -12.89 1.49
CA ALA A 154 -11.22 -12.56 2.01
C ALA A 154 -12.07 -11.98 0.87
N VAL A 155 -13.33 -12.37 0.78
CA VAL A 155 -14.26 -11.95 -0.28
C VAL A 155 -15.56 -11.53 0.39
N ARG A 156 -15.99 -10.31 0.12
CA ARG A 156 -17.25 -9.73 0.57
C ARG A 156 -18.08 -9.40 -0.65
N THR A 157 -19.32 -9.90 -0.72
CA THR A 157 -20.17 -9.77 -1.92
C THR A 157 -21.42 -8.95 -1.64
N TRP A 158 -21.79 -8.08 -2.58
CA TRP A 158 -23.07 -7.36 -2.57
C TRP A 158 -23.84 -7.67 -3.86
N PRO A 159 -24.73 -8.70 -3.84
CA PRO A 159 -25.42 -9.16 -5.05
C PRO A 159 -26.24 -8.08 -5.75
N HIS A 160 -26.93 -7.22 -4.98
CA HIS A 160 -27.74 -6.14 -5.53
C HIS A 160 -26.92 -5.10 -6.30
N ASP A 161 -25.72 -4.80 -5.80
CA ASP A 161 -24.82 -3.79 -6.38
C ASP A 161 -23.87 -4.37 -7.43
N LYS A 162 -23.94 -5.70 -7.69
CA LYS A 162 -22.99 -6.42 -8.57
C LYS A 162 -21.54 -6.11 -8.22
N TYR A 163 -21.24 -6.14 -6.93
CA TYR A 163 -19.98 -5.66 -6.38
C TYR A 163 -19.33 -6.70 -5.47
N CYS A 164 -18.00 -6.76 -5.51
CA CYS A 164 -17.18 -7.62 -4.66
C CYS A 164 -15.96 -6.86 -4.14
N ALA A 165 -15.78 -6.85 -2.82
CA ALA A 165 -14.54 -6.43 -2.19
C ALA A 165 -13.70 -7.65 -1.84
N ILE A 166 -12.41 -7.63 -2.18
CA ILE A 166 -11.51 -8.78 -2.09
C ILE A 166 -10.19 -8.37 -1.46
N ASP A 167 -9.83 -9.00 -0.35
CA ASP A 167 -8.53 -8.80 0.29
C ASP A 167 -7.62 -10.00 -0.02
N ILE A 168 -6.49 -9.77 -0.68
CA ILE A 168 -5.50 -10.78 -1.06
C ILE A 168 -4.22 -10.53 -0.28
N GLN A 169 -4.08 -11.19 0.87
CA GLN A 169 -2.88 -11.12 1.70
C GLN A 169 -1.97 -12.30 1.41
N LEU A 170 -0.73 -12.03 1.00
CA LEU A 170 0.31 -13.05 0.81
C LEU A 170 1.50 -12.78 1.72
N TRP A 171 2.01 -13.81 2.39
CA TRP A 171 3.11 -13.71 3.35
C TRP A 171 4.50 -13.94 2.75
N ASN A 172 4.59 -14.56 1.57
CA ASN A 172 5.85 -15.08 1.05
C ASN A 172 6.09 -14.86 -0.45
N ASP A 173 5.05 -14.52 -1.22
CA ASP A 173 5.15 -14.41 -2.68
C ASP A 173 4.19 -13.33 -3.24
N SER A 174 4.48 -12.07 -2.92
CA SER A 174 3.67 -10.93 -3.39
C SER A 174 3.64 -10.78 -4.92
N SER A 175 4.59 -11.41 -5.63
CA SER A 175 4.64 -11.41 -7.10
C SER A 175 3.40 -12.05 -7.74
N LYS A 176 2.72 -12.95 -7.02
CA LYS A 176 1.50 -13.61 -7.50
C LYS A 176 0.26 -12.74 -7.42
N GLN A 177 0.26 -11.63 -6.68
CA GLN A 177 -0.96 -10.83 -6.45
C GLN A 177 -1.60 -10.35 -7.75
N GLU A 178 -0.82 -9.89 -8.73
CA GLU A 178 -1.37 -9.44 -10.03
C GLU A 178 -1.96 -10.59 -10.84
N THR A 179 -1.39 -11.79 -10.74
CA THR A 179 -1.94 -12.98 -11.41
C THR A 179 -3.25 -13.41 -10.75
N ILE A 180 -3.28 -13.41 -9.41
CA ILE A 180 -4.49 -13.71 -8.64
C ILE A 180 -5.59 -12.71 -8.94
N LYS A 181 -5.29 -11.40 -8.89
CA LYS A 181 -6.21 -10.32 -9.26
C LYS A 181 -6.84 -10.56 -10.63
N LYS A 182 -6.04 -10.79 -11.67
CA LYS A 182 -6.54 -11.02 -13.03
C LYS A 182 -7.44 -12.25 -13.12
N ALA A 183 -7.05 -13.34 -12.47
CA ALA A 183 -7.83 -14.57 -12.47
C ALA A 183 -9.16 -14.40 -11.72
N LEU A 184 -9.17 -13.71 -10.57
CA LEU A 184 -10.38 -13.43 -9.81
C LEU A 184 -11.32 -12.47 -10.57
N LEU A 185 -10.81 -11.40 -11.17
CA LEU A 185 -11.63 -10.51 -12.00
C LEU A 185 -12.23 -11.25 -13.20
N SER A 186 -11.44 -12.08 -13.88
CA SER A 186 -11.94 -12.93 -14.96
C SER A 186 -13.00 -13.92 -14.48
N THR A 187 -12.85 -14.46 -13.27
CA THR A 187 -13.80 -15.40 -12.66
C THR A 187 -15.11 -14.72 -12.31
N LEU A 188 -15.05 -13.50 -11.79
CA LEU A 188 -16.20 -12.65 -11.47
C LEU A 188 -16.83 -12.04 -12.73
N GLY A 189 -16.12 -12.08 -13.86
CA GLY A 189 -16.52 -11.45 -15.10
C GLY A 189 -16.66 -9.93 -14.95
N SER A 190 -15.73 -9.31 -14.21
CA SER A 190 -15.63 -7.86 -14.03
C SER A 190 -14.44 -7.31 -14.81
N ASN A 191 -14.65 -6.18 -15.50
CA ASN A 191 -13.61 -5.43 -16.19
C ASN A 191 -13.32 -4.07 -15.52
N GLU A 192 -14.14 -3.69 -14.53
CA GLU A 192 -14.05 -2.44 -13.80
C GLU A 192 -13.60 -2.75 -12.38
N ALA A 193 -12.37 -2.38 -12.05
CA ALA A 193 -11.81 -2.68 -10.75
C ALA A 193 -10.79 -1.63 -10.31
N SER A 194 -10.78 -1.36 -9.01
CA SER A 194 -9.70 -0.61 -8.35
C SER A 194 -8.91 -1.54 -7.44
N SER A 195 -7.64 -1.25 -7.23
CA SER A 195 -6.81 -2.08 -6.34
C SER A 195 -5.74 -1.26 -5.64
N TYR A 196 -5.55 -1.54 -4.36
CA TYR A 196 -4.60 -0.88 -3.48
C TYR A 196 -3.70 -1.94 -2.84
N ARG A 197 -2.42 -1.62 -2.65
CA ARG A 197 -1.47 -2.53 -2.02
C ARG A 197 -0.89 -1.87 -0.77
N VAL A 198 -0.84 -2.62 0.32
CA VAL A 198 -0.21 -2.19 1.57
C VAL A 198 0.84 -3.22 1.96
N VAL A 199 2.05 -2.76 2.25
CA VAL A 199 3.12 -3.61 2.78
C VAL A 199 2.81 -3.92 4.23
N THR A 200 2.74 -5.20 4.57
CA THR A 200 2.40 -5.68 5.90
C THR A 200 3.55 -6.48 6.49
N GLY A 201 3.48 -6.76 7.80
CA GLY A 201 4.33 -7.77 8.40
C GLY A 201 4.02 -9.15 7.81
N GLY A 202 5.05 -9.93 7.52
CA GLY A 202 4.89 -11.33 7.14
C GLY A 202 4.87 -12.26 8.36
N VAL A 203 4.61 -13.54 8.11
CA VAL A 203 4.63 -14.58 9.15
C VAL A 203 6.03 -15.18 9.26
N PHE A 204 6.59 -15.17 10.47
CA PHE A 204 7.91 -15.76 10.75
C PHE A 204 7.89 -17.28 10.56
N GLY A 205 8.96 -17.85 10.04
CA GLY A 205 9.08 -19.30 9.81
C GLY A 205 8.45 -19.81 8.51
N ILE A 206 7.75 -18.96 7.74
CA ILE A 206 7.37 -19.29 6.36
C ILE A 206 8.60 -19.08 5.47
N LYS A 207 8.94 -20.10 4.65
CA LYS A 207 9.95 -19.94 3.60
C LYS A 207 9.49 -18.85 2.65
N GLN A 208 10.14 -17.70 2.70
CA GLN A 208 9.96 -16.68 1.68
C GLN A 208 10.49 -17.24 0.35
N SER A 209 9.73 -17.07 -0.73
CA SER A 209 10.36 -17.14 -2.05
C SER A 209 11.37 -15.98 -2.12
N ALA A 210 12.27 -15.99 -3.10
CA ALA A 210 13.11 -14.81 -3.33
C ALA A 210 12.18 -13.65 -3.73
N MET A 211 11.68 -12.92 -2.73
CA MET A 211 10.86 -11.73 -2.94
C MET A 211 11.77 -10.76 -3.66
N ASP A 212 11.42 -10.46 -4.90
CA ASP A 212 12.02 -9.35 -5.62
C ASP A 212 11.68 -8.08 -4.84
N PRO A 213 12.66 -7.38 -4.23
CA PRO A 213 12.40 -6.13 -3.51
C PRO A 213 11.70 -5.11 -4.42
N ALA A 214 11.82 -5.25 -5.75
CA ALA A 214 11.08 -4.47 -6.72
C ALA A 214 9.56 -4.54 -6.60
N ASN A 215 9.03 -5.65 -6.10
CA ASN A 215 7.60 -5.96 -6.13
C ASN A 215 6.91 -5.77 -4.77
N VAL A 216 7.66 -5.40 -3.72
CA VAL A 216 7.13 -5.29 -2.35
C VAL A 216 6.42 -3.96 -2.12
N GLY A 217 7.00 -2.83 -2.53
CA GLY A 217 6.47 -1.50 -2.25
C GLY A 217 6.84 -0.43 -3.29
N PRO A 218 6.30 0.78 -3.13
CA PRO A 218 6.60 1.87 -4.06
C PRO A 218 8.08 2.27 -3.97
N ARG A 219 8.68 2.50 -5.14
CA ARG A 219 10.11 2.82 -5.26
C ARG A 219 10.31 4.32 -5.24
N VAL A 220 11.02 4.84 -4.23
CA VAL A 220 11.67 6.14 -4.35
C VAL A 220 12.78 5.98 -5.40
N THR A 221 12.56 6.46 -6.62
CA THR A 221 13.69 6.70 -7.52
C THR A 221 14.01 8.18 -7.42
N ALA A 222 15.24 8.51 -7.01
CA ALA A 222 15.70 9.90 -7.00
C ALA A 222 15.46 10.54 -8.37
N GLN A 223 14.88 11.74 -8.39
CA GLN A 223 14.76 12.52 -9.62
C GLN A 223 16.17 13.02 -9.99
N CYS A 224 16.65 12.62 -11.15
CA CYS A 224 17.87 13.21 -11.72
C CYS A 224 17.48 14.53 -12.37
N SER A 225 18.02 15.65 -11.88
CA SER A 225 18.09 16.86 -12.69
C SER A 225 19.10 16.61 -13.81
N THR A 226 18.72 16.92 -15.05
CA THR A 226 19.65 17.03 -16.18
C THR A 226 20.39 18.36 -16.20
N GLU A 227 20.15 19.19 -15.19
CA GLU A 227 20.79 20.50 -15.04
C GLU A 227 22.07 20.31 -14.23
N GLU A 228 23.18 20.80 -14.81
CA GLU A 228 24.48 20.86 -14.13
C GLU A 228 24.31 21.62 -12.82
N PRO A 229 24.92 21.16 -11.71
CA PRO A 229 24.83 21.86 -10.43
C PRO A 229 25.45 23.26 -10.60
N GLN A 230 24.62 24.30 -10.48
CA GLN A 230 25.13 25.61 -10.13
C GLN A 230 25.48 25.55 -8.65
N ASP A 231 26.77 25.65 -8.34
CA ASP A 231 27.27 25.79 -6.98
C ASP A 231 26.75 27.12 -6.40
N GLU A 232 25.54 27.10 -5.83
CA GLU A 232 25.17 28.09 -4.82
C GLU A 232 25.71 27.59 -3.49
N ALA A 233 26.79 28.23 -3.02
CA ALA A 233 27.31 28.01 -1.69
C ALA A 233 26.18 28.23 -0.68
N SER A 234 25.75 27.16 0.00
CA SER A 234 24.83 27.29 1.12
C SER A 234 25.52 28.12 2.20
N ASP A 235 24.95 29.27 2.53
CA ASP A 235 25.43 30.05 3.67
C ASP A 235 25.45 29.15 4.93
N PRO A 236 26.51 29.21 5.75
CA PRO A 236 26.57 28.44 6.97
C PRO A 236 25.37 28.78 7.85
N ILE A 237 24.72 27.75 8.41
CA ILE A 237 23.61 27.88 9.35
C ILE A 237 24.00 28.91 10.41
N ALA A 238 23.22 29.98 10.51
CA ALA A 238 23.51 31.05 11.45
C ALA A 238 23.52 30.48 12.87
N GLN A 239 24.51 30.88 13.67
CA GLN A 239 24.67 30.40 15.05
C GLN A 239 23.37 30.59 15.87
N SER A 240 22.60 31.64 15.57
CA SER A 240 21.29 31.90 16.17
C SER A 240 20.27 30.78 15.96
N ASP A 241 20.29 30.12 14.81
CA ASP A 241 19.32 29.06 14.48
C ASP A 241 19.68 27.77 15.21
N MET A 242 20.98 27.51 15.38
CA MET A 242 21.46 26.42 16.23
C MET A 242 21.12 26.65 17.70
N ASP A 243 21.23 27.89 18.19
CA ASP A 243 20.92 28.24 19.58
C ASP A 243 19.42 28.05 19.90
N VAL A 244 18.53 28.36 18.96
CA VAL A 244 17.08 28.08 19.08
C VAL A 244 16.81 26.58 19.13
N LEU A 245 17.48 25.80 18.28
CA LEU A 245 17.32 24.35 18.23
C LEU A 245 17.79 23.68 19.53
N TYR A 246 18.89 24.15 20.10
CA TYR A 246 19.39 23.68 21.40
C TYR A 246 18.45 24.07 22.55
N ALA A 247 17.91 25.30 22.56
CA ALA A 247 16.97 25.73 23.59
C ALA A 247 15.66 24.94 23.58
N GLU A 248 15.09 24.69 22.39
CA GLU A 248 13.90 23.85 22.21
C GLU A 248 14.17 22.42 22.66
N SER A 249 15.28 21.81 22.21
CA SER A 249 15.64 20.43 22.59
C SER A 249 15.89 20.26 24.10
N ALA A 250 16.46 21.28 24.76
CA ALA A 250 16.68 21.26 26.21
C ALA A 250 15.37 21.41 27.01
N SER A 251 14.37 22.10 26.45
CA SER A 251 13.06 22.28 27.08
C SER A 251 12.23 20.99 27.13
N LEU A 252 12.52 20.04 26.24
CA LEU A 252 11.85 18.75 26.14
C LEU A 252 12.40 17.69 27.12
N ILE A 253 13.44 18.02 27.89
CA ILE A 253 14.11 17.12 28.84
C ILE A 253 13.74 17.45 30.31
N GLN A 254 12.77 18.35 30.55
CA GLN A 254 12.21 18.63 31.88
C GLN A 254 10.82 18.02 32.04
#